data_AF-A0A2V7JK68-F1
#
_entry.id   AF-A0A2V7JK68-F1
#
_cell.length_a   1.000
_cell.length_b   1.000
_cell.length_c   1.000
_cell.angle_alpha   90.00
_cell.angle_beta   90.00
_cell.angle_gamma   90.00
#
_symmetry.space_group_name_H-M   'P 1'
#
loop_
_entity.id
_entity.type
_entity.pdbx_description
1 polymer ?
#
loop_
_entity_poly.entity_id
_entity_poly.type
_entity_poly.pdbx_seq_one_letter_code
_entity_poly.pdbx_strand_id
1 'polypeptide(L)'
;MNLGPTINTEFNEQGPTLSNDELSLYFGSDRSGGIGGFDIWVAKRACTGCPWEAPTNLGPVVNSAFDETGPGLSIDGHLLFFRSTRPGGQGLGDIYL
;
A
#
# COMPACT_ATOMS: atom_id res chain seq x y z
N MET A 1 10.27 16.74 -3.98
CA MET A 1 9.60 16.38 -5.26
C MET A 1 8.23 15.80 -4.91
N ASN A 2 7.17 16.19 -5.61
CA ASN A 2 5.80 15.66 -5.44
C ASN A 2 5.55 14.60 -6.53
N LEU A 3 4.90 13.47 -6.21
CA LEU A 3 4.70 12.33 -7.13
C LEU A 3 3.51 12.52 -8.10
N GLY A 4 2.85 13.68 -8.07
CA GLY A 4 1.75 14.02 -8.97
C GLY A 4 0.40 13.44 -8.52
N PRO A 5 -0.70 13.87 -9.19
CA PRO A 5 -2.08 13.60 -8.76
C PRO A 5 -2.49 12.13 -8.90
N THR A 6 -1.73 11.32 -9.64
CA THR A 6 -1.98 9.87 -9.74
C THR A 6 -1.67 9.16 -8.42
N ILE A 7 -0.66 9.63 -7.69
CA ILE A 7 -0.26 9.08 -6.40
C ILE A 7 -0.84 9.91 -5.26
N ASN A 8 -0.54 11.20 -5.24
CA ASN A 8 -0.95 12.14 -4.19
C ASN A 8 -2.34 12.68 -4.51
N THR A 9 -3.35 12.21 -3.78
CA THR A 9 -4.74 12.55 -4.07
C THR A 9 -5.30 13.54 -3.04
N GLU A 10 -6.62 13.76 -3.06
CA GLU A 10 -7.31 14.49 -1.98
C GLU A 10 -7.49 13.62 -0.71
N PHE A 11 -7.25 12.32 -0.84
CA PHE A 11 -7.23 11.36 0.26
C PHE A 11 -5.85 11.32 0.92
N ASN A 12 -5.71 10.50 1.95
CA ASN A 12 -4.45 10.31 2.65
C ASN A 12 -3.63 9.22 1.96
N GLU A 13 -2.33 9.46 1.79
CA GLU A 13 -1.34 8.47 1.38
C GLU A 13 -0.22 8.39 2.42
N GLN A 14 0.13 7.17 2.84
CA GLN A 14 1.12 6.98 3.91
C GLN A 14 1.92 5.68 3.77
N GLY A 15 3.09 5.67 4.40
CA GLY A 15 3.98 4.50 4.48
C GLY A 15 4.39 3.93 3.12
N PRO A 16 4.91 4.72 2.18
CA PRO A 16 5.33 4.18 0.89
C PRO A 16 6.51 3.21 1.01
N THR A 17 6.51 2.14 0.22
CA THR A 17 7.65 1.25 -0.01
C THR A 17 7.76 0.88 -1.49
N LEU A 18 8.99 0.76 -1.99
CA LEU A 18 9.29 0.44 -3.39
C LEU A 18 9.79 -0.99 -3.53
N SER A 19 9.41 -1.65 -4.63
CA SER A 19 10.09 -2.87 -5.07
C SER A 19 11.55 -2.58 -5.44
N ASN A 20 12.39 -3.62 -5.43
CA ASN A 20 13.82 -3.50 -5.73
C ASN A 20 14.12 -2.98 -7.15
N ASP A 21 13.26 -3.30 -8.12
CA ASP A 21 13.35 -2.77 -9.48
C ASP A 21 12.78 -1.34 -9.63
N GLU A 22 12.25 -0.80 -8.52
CA GLU A 22 11.56 0.48 -8.41
C GLU A 22 10.34 0.62 -9.33
N LEU A 23 9.77 -0.47 -9.86
CA LEU A 23 8.65 -0.43 -10.79
C LEU A 23 7.28 -0.55 -10.11
N SER A 24 7.26 -0.92 -8.83
CA SER A 24 6.05 -1.01 -8.00
C SER A 24 6.20 -0.20 -6.72
N LEU A 25 5.25 0.69 -6.46
CA LEU A 25 5.15 1.49 -5.24
C LEU A 25 3.93 1.03 -4.45
N TYR A 26 4.15 0.49 -3.26
CA TYR A 26 3.11 0.08 -2.33
C TYR A 26 2.93 1.15 -1.26
N PHE A 27 1.70 1.46 -0.88
CA PHE A 27 1.40 2.47 0.12
C PHE A 27 0.01 2.27 0.72
N GLY A 28 -0.21 2.78 1.92
CA GLY A 28 -1.53 2.82 2.56
C GLY A 28 -2.32 4.03 2.08
N SER A 29 -3.61 3.88 1.76
CA SER A 29 -4.50 5.00 1.41
C SER A 29 -5.96 4.72 1.73
N ASP A 30 -6.68 5.75 2.19
CA ASP A 30 -8.13 5.78 2.43
C ASP A 30 -8.93 6.29 1.21
N ARG A 31 -8.32 6.20 0.02
CA ARG A 31 -8.98 6.51 -1.25
C ARG A 31 -10.18 5.61 -1.52
N SER A 32 -11.12 6.13 -2.32
CA SER A 32 -12.29 5.37 -2.75
C SER A 32 -11.92 4.12 -3.56
N GLY A 33 -12.78 3.09 -3.48
CA GLY A 33 -12.55 1.79 -4.13
C GLY A 33 -11.78 0.78 -3.26
N GLY A 34 -11.47 1.14 -2.02
CA GLY A 34 -10.97 0.22 -1.00
C GLY A 34 -12.05 -0.66 -0.36
N ILE A 35 -11.62 -1.54 0.53
CA ILE A 35 -12.41 -2.50 1.31
C ILE A 35 -12.70 -1.93 2.71
N GLY A 36 -11.70 -1.34 3.35
CA GLY A 36 -11.77 -0.84 4.73
C GLY A 36 -11.55 0.66 4.85
N GLY A 37 -10.85 1.06 5.91
CA GLY A 37 -10.42 2.44 6.12
C GLY A 37 -9.20 2.73 5.26
N PHE A 38 -8.02 2.65 5.85
CA PHE A 38 -6.79 2.57 5.06
C PHE A 38 -6.61 1.18 4.46
N ASP A 39 -6.33 1.12 3.16
CA ASP A 39 -5.98 -0.11 2.46
C ASP A 39 -4.58 -0.02 1.88
N ILE A 40 -3.93 -1.16 1.62
CA ILE A 40 -2.72 -1.22 0.80
C ILE A 40 -3.08 -1.18 -0.69
N TRP A 41 -2.48 -0.23 -1.38
CA TRP A 41 -2.54 -0.04 -2.82
C TRP A 41 -1.17 -0.23 -3.44
N VAL A 42 -1.14 -0.60 -4.72
CA VAL A 42 0.08 -0.66 -5.53
C VAL A 42 -0.06 0.19 -6.79
N ALA A 43 0.89 1.11 -7.01
CA ALA A 43 1.06 1.81 -8.27
C ALA A 43 2.21 1.17 -9.06
N LYS A 44 2.06 1.03 -10.38
CA LYS A 44 3.10 0.49 -11.26
C LYS A 44 3.59 1.54 -12.24
N ARG A 45 4.81 1.36 -12.76
CA ARG A 45 5.34 2.16 -13.87
C ARG A 45 6.18 1.29 -14.79
N ALA A 46 6.21 1.63 -16.08
CA ALA A 46 6.94 0.85 -17.08
C ALA A 46 8.48 0.96 -16.98
N CYS A 47 8.99 2.04 -16.36
CA CYS A 47 10.42 2.29 -16.18
C CYS A 47 10.66 3.30 -15.05
N THR A 48 11.89 3.41 -14.54
CA THR A 48 12.22 4.28 -13.39
C THR A 48 12.04 5.78 -13.63
N GLY A 49 11.96 6.20 -14.90
CA GLY A 49 11.62 7.58 -15.29
C GLY A 49 10.19 7.75 -15.83
N CYS A 50 9.43 6.66 -15.95
CA CYS A 50 8.10 6.67 -16.51
C CYS A 50 7.08 7.15 -15.45
N PRO A 51 5.96 7.79 -15.87
CA PRO A 51 4.88 8.13 -14.95
C PRO A 51 4.32 6.91 -14.24
N TRP A 52 3.83 7.11 -13.01
CA TRP A 52 3.03 6.11 -12.32
C TRP A 52 1.69 5.93 -12.99
N GLU A 53 1.24 4.68 -13.05
CA GLU A 53 -0.11 4.29 -13.44
C GLU A 53 -1.08 4.40 -12.26
N ALA A 54 -2.37 4.35 -12.56
CA ALA A 54 -3.42 4.39 -11.54
C ALA A 54 -3.24 3.24 -10.53
N PRO A 55 -3.23 3.54 -9.21
CA PRO A 55 -3.00 2.49 -8.22
C PRO A 55 -4.15 1.48 -8.15
N THR A 56 -3.80 0.21 -7.90
CA THR A 56 -4.75 -0.89 -7.75
C THR A 56 -4.78 -1.36 -6.30
N ASN A 57 -5.97 -1.62 -5.76
CA ASN A 57 -6.15 -2.19 -4.42
C ASN A 57 -5.65 -3.64 -4.39
N LEU A 58 -4.95 -4.06 -3.33
CA LEU A 58 -4.43 -5.43 -3.22
C LEU A 58 -5.48 -6.50 -2.87
N GLY A 59 -6.74 -6.12 -2.72
CA GLY A 59 -7.86 -7.03 -2.54
C GLY A 59 -7.92 -7.67 -1.15
N PRO A 60 -8.92 -8.54 -0.91
CA PRO A 60 -9.30 -9.00 0.43
C PRO A 60 -8.33 -10.01 1.07
N VAL A 61 -7.28 -10.42 0.35
CA VAL A 61 -6.22 -11.26 0.91
C VAL A 61 -5.30 -10.41 1.78
N VAL A 62 -4.93 -9.22 1.30
CA VAL A 62 -4.09 -8.27 2.03
C VAL A 62 -4.95 -7.33 2.86
N ASN A 63 -5.96 -6.71 2.25
CA ASN A 63 -6.82 -5.72 2.88
C ASN A 63 -8.03 -6.37 3.56
N SER A 64 -8.59 -5.70 4.55
CA SER A 64 -9.76 -6.13 5.31
C SER A 64 -10.76 -4.99 5.46
N ALA A 65 -11.79 -5.16 6.27
CA ALA A 65 -12.72 -4.09 6.61
C ALA A 65 -12.15 -3.07 7.63
N PHE A 66 -10.87 -3.22 7.99
CA PHE A 66 -10.17 -2.42 9.01
C PHE A 66 -9.03 -1.61 8.37
N ASP A 67 -8.10 -1.08 9.16
CA ASP A 67 -6.97 -0.30 8.63
C ASP A 67 -5.76 -1.20 8.38
N GLU A 68 -5.27 -1.19 7.14
CA GLU A 68 -3.97 -1.71 6.71
C GLU A 68 -3.03 -0.58 6.29
N THR A 69 -1.85 -0.49 6.94
CA THR A 69 -0.89 0.59 6.72
C THR A 69 0.56 0.12 6.78
N GLY A 70 1.50 0.99 6.38
CA GLY A 70 2.94 0.76 6.51
C GLY A 70 3.46 -0.50 5.80
N PRO A 71 3.17 -0.71 4.51
CA PRO A 71 3.71 -1.83 3.75
C PRO A 71 5.24 -1.81 3.73
N GLY A 72 5.86 -2.99 3.81
CA GLY A 72 7.30 -3.19 3.73
C GLY A 72 7.63 -4.50 3.03
N LEU A 73 8.45 -4.45 1.98
CA LEU A 73 8.85 -5.64 1.23
C LEU A 73 10.07 -6.31 1.86
N SER A 74 10.13 -7.66 1.77
CA SER A 74 11.38 -8.39 2.00
C SER A 74 12.43 -8.06 0.95
N ILE A 75 13.69 -8.34 1.27
CA ILE A 75 14.84 -8.10 0.37
C ILE A 75 14.70 -8.82 -0.98
N ASP A 76 14.00 -9.95 -1.04
CA ASP A 76 13.75 -10.71 -2.26
C ASP A 76 12.41 -10.35 -2.94
N GLY A 77 11.62 -9.46 -2.33
CA GLY A 77 10.34 -8.98 -2.85
C GLY A 77 9.18 -9.98 -2.78
N HIS A 78 9.38 -11.17 -2.21
CA HIS A 78 8.34 -12.21 -2.14
C HIS A 78 7.38 -12.05 -0.96
N LEU A 79 7.77 -11.27 0.06
CA LEU A 79 6.98 -11.05 1.26
C LEU A 79 6.62 -9.57 1.39
N LEU A 80 5.39 -9.30 1.79
CA LEU A 80 4.89 -7.97 2.12
C LEU A 80 4.46 -7.96 3.59
N PHE A 81 5.24 -7.31 4.44
CA PHE A 81 4.85 -7.05 5.82
C PHE A 81 4.01 -5.78 5.89
N PHE A 82 2.97 -5.76 6.72
CA PHE A 82 2.13 -4.57 6.90
C PHE A 82 1.47 -4.57 8.28
N ARG A 83 1.06 -3.40 8.76
CA ARG A 83 0.28 -3.27 9.99
C ARG A 83 -1.20 -3.44 9.67
N SER A 84 -1.95 -4.22 10.46
CA SER A 84 -3.41 -4.27 10.38
C SER A 84 -4.07 -4.10 11.75
N THR A 85 -5.22 -3.46 11.79
CA THR A 85 -6.11 -3.36 12.97
C THR A 85 -7.23 -4.41 12.97
N ARG A 86 -7.14 -5.43 12.12
CA ARG A 86 -8.11 -6.53 12.09
C ARG A 86 -8.19 -7.28 13.44
N PRO A 87 -9.38 -7.75 13.85
CA PRO A 87 -9.55 -8.49 15.09
C PRO A 87 -8.72 -9.78 15.14
N GLY A 88 -8.35 -10.19 16.37
CA GLY A 88 -7.59 -11.41 16.63
C GLY A 88 -6.11 -11.19 16.94
N GLY A 89 -5.62 -9.95 16.81
CA GLY A 89 -4.28 -9.53 17.19
C GLY A 89 -4.14 -9.07 18.66
N GLN A 90 -3.01 -8.43 18.99
CA GLN A 90 -2.65 -7.94 20.32
C GLN A 90 -2.60 -6.40 20.34
N GLY A 91 -3.37 -5.78 21.23
CA GLY A 91 -3.45 -4.32 21.30
C GLY A 91 -4.26 -3.73 20.13
N LEU A 92 -3.84 -2.58 19.60
CA LEU A 92 -4.60 -1.86 18.56
C LEU A 92 -4.26 -2.27 17.13
N GLY A 93 -3.04 -2.74 16.86
CA GLY A 93 -2.68 -3.19 15.53
C GLY A 93 -1.37 -3.95 15.53
N ASP A 94 -1.32 -4.95 14.69
CA ASP A 94 -0.28 -5.97 14.65
C ASP A 94 0.35 -6.05 13.26
N ILE A 95 1.48 -6.74 13.17
CA ILE A 95 2.19 -6.96 11.91
C ILE A 95 1.73 -8.28 11.29
N TYR A 96 1.35 -8.19 10.02
CA TYR A 96 0.90 -9.29 9.17
C TYR A 96 1.86 -9.47 7.99
N LEU A 97 1.73 -10.62 7.33
CA LEU A 97 2.43 -11.04 6.12
C LEU A 97 1.41 -11.39 5.04
#